data_AF-A0A2D7GW86-F1
#
_entry.id   AF-A0A2D7GW86-F1
#
_cell.length_a   1.000
_cell.length_b   1.000
_cell.length_c   1.000
_cell.angle_alpha   90.00
_cell.angle_beta   90.00
_cell.angle_gamma   90.00
#
_symmetry.space_group_name_H-M   'P 1'
#
loop_
_entity.id
_entity.type
_entity.pdbx_description
1 polymer ?
#
loop_
_entity_poly.entity_id
_entity_poly.type
_entity_poly.pdbx_seq_one_letter_code
_entity_poly.pdbx_strand_id
1 'polypeptide(L)'
;MPKFAAALSLALALGHASVNAQSEISYSISGVEDSKVKENIRVHLNNLDVEKSLLSDPYWQEEVAETVAKAVQPFGYYNSETAIALNGENSVKVTVSLNKPLIVNKVTREIIGEGRTDNNFRSRFNAFKLKQGDVLNQPVYEAFKSSMFNYALSHGYFDFFWQATRLDLVREEKQANILLIAQSGPQYHFGDVKIVGDDKAKAIIKRLMPFKPGEPYSSSTLSDFNRSLNQSGYFSRVIARPVVSDADGLRVPIEVSLLHRPSDSFNVALGAATDTGPRISLGWERPWVNSLGHSMNADIFVSKPEQSVSADYRIPMKNITRDYVSFETGYQFIEFSNTSFESETLSLSAHRYWQDDGSPWQQDGSITYLRETYDQGSLNTNTTSLVLPGYSVTYRNKDGELDFNNGVYFQVLGQVGRENAGSDINFAKAVVEGMLITTFNNVHRFTFRGELGAIRANRFADVPTSLRFYAGGDQSVRGFDFRDISPKAEVINPETGELKTESIGGKYLFTSSVEYAYRIADKWRIAAFVDAGTASNTTDAQLTYSVGPGVHWLSPIGPVRVYIARGFAPDENQWGFHLLIGPEI
;
A
#
# COMPACT_ATOMS: atom_id res chain seq x y z
N MET A 1 27.79 37.38 -45.17
CA MET A 1 28.96 36.61 -45.63
C MET A 1 28.62 35.12 -45.58
N PRO A 2 29.05 34.31 -46.56
CA PRO A 2 28.40 33.04 -46.94
C PRO A 2 29.18 31.76 -46.53
N LYS A 3 28.59 30.61 -46.90
CA LYS A 3 29.08 29.19 -46.91
C LYS A 3 28.66 28.38 -45.67
N PHE A 4 28.02 27.19 -45.73
CA PHE A 4 28.09 26.07 -46.67
C PHE A 4 26.76 25.30 -46.75
N ALA A 5 26.59 24.56 -47.85
CA ALA A 5 25.42 23.80 -48.28
C ALA A 5 25.23 22.44 -47.57
N ALA A 6 23.99 21.92 -47.53
CA ALA A 6 23.56 20.71 -48.26
C ALA A 6 22.15 20.27 -47.84
N ALA A 7 21.35 19.88 -48.83
CA ALA A 7 19.93 19.56 -48.73
C ALA A 7 19.67 18.16 -48.17
N LEU A 8 18.53 18.06 -47.46
CA LEU A 8 17.97 16.89 -46.83
C LEU A 8 16.94 16.25 -47.78
N SER A 9 17.17 15.03 -48.25
CA SER A 9 16.15 14.19 -48.87
C SER A 9 16.40 12.69 -48.60
N LEU A 10 15.63 12.18 -47.64
CA LEU A 10 14.96 10.89 -47.59
C LEU A 10 15.48 9.74 -48.50
N ALA A 11 16.14 8.75 -47.89
CA ALA A 11 16.10 7.36 -48.33
C ALA A 11 16.27 6.44 -47.13
N LEU A 12 15.28 5.57 -46.91
CA LEU A 12 15.31 4.45 -45.97
C LEU A 12 16.56 3.59 -46.19
N ALA A 13 17.36 3.42 -45.13
CA ALA A 13 18.17 2.23 -44.95
C ALA A 13 18.17 1.89 -43.45
N LEU A 14 17.18 1.08 -43.07
CA LEU A 14 17.20 0.28 -41.86
C LEU A 14 18.44 -0.62 -41.93
N GLY A 15 19.54 -0.16 -41.34
CA GLY A 15 20.63 -1.02 -40.93
C GLY A 15 20.13 -1.89 -39.78
N HIS A 16 19.42 -2.96 -40.12
CA HIS A 16 19.26 -4.10 -39.23
C HIS A 16 20.67 -4.65 -38.97
N ALA A 17 21.24 -4.29 -37.82
CA ALA A 17 22.20 -5.18 -37.19
C ALA A 17 21.41 -6.46 -36.85
N SER A 18 21.41 -7.41 -37.77
CA SER A 18 20.95 -8.76 -37.54
C SER A 18 21.84 -9.34 -36.45
N VAL A 19 21.40 -9.23 -35.20
CA VAL A 19 21.76 -10.22 -34.19
C VAL A 19 21.25 -11.53 -34.78
N ASN A 20 22.17 -12.34 -35.32
CA ASN A 20 21.87 -13.72 -35.65
C ASN A 20 21.48 -14.41 -34.34
N ALA A 21 20.19 -14.40 -34.01
CA ALA A 21 19.63 -15.31 -33.04
C ALA A 21 19.79 -16.70 -33.63
N GLN A 22 20.91 -17.34 -33.30
CA GLN A 22 21.15 -18.74 -33.59
C GLN A 22 20.00 -19.50 -32.93
N SER A 23 19.04 -20.03 -33.71
CA SER A 23 17.88 -20.69 -33.11
C SER A 23 18.33 -21.76 -32.13
N GLU A 24 17.86 -21.70 -30.88
CA GLU A 24 18.28 -22.61 -29.81
C GLU A 24 18.06 -24.08 -30.23
N ILE A 25 18.98 -24.95 -29.84
CA ILE A 25 18.85 -26.40 -30.04
C ILE A 25 17.72 -26.88 -29.13
N SER A 26 16.71 -27.54 -29.71
CA SER A 26 15.59 -28.08 -28.94
C SER A 26 15.85 -29.53 -28.52
N TYR A 27 15.82 -29.80 -27.23
CA TYR A 27 16.01 -31.15 -26.67
C TYR A 27 14.68 -31.81 -26.30
N SER A 28 14.37 -32.94 -26.94
CA SER A 28 13.24 -33.80 -26.58
C SER A 28 13.71 -34.98 -25.72
N ILE A 29 13.43 -34.92 -24.41
CA ILE A 29 13.85 -35.94 -23.43
C ILE A 29 12.76 -37.02 -23.25
N SER A 30 13.14 -38.29 -23.40
CA SER A 30 12.30 -39.48 -23.16
C SER A 30 13.02 -40.53 -22.30
N GLY A 31 12.27 -41.44 -21.66
CA GLY A 31 12.82 -42.49 -20.78
C GLY A 31 12.94 -42.13 -19.29
N VAL A 32 12.50 -40.91 -18.92
CA VAL A 32 12.46 -40.42 -17.53
C VAL A 32 11.04 -39.99 -17.18
N GLU A 33 10.43 -40.64 -16.20
CA GLU A 33 9.07 -40.34 -15.73
C GLU A 33 9.06 -39.20 -14.68
N ASP A 34 10.06 -39.13 -13.82
CA ASP A 34 10.16 -38.10 -12.78
C ASP A 34 10.40 -36.72 -13.41
N SER A 35 9.45 -35.81 -13.19
CA SER A 35 9.48 -34.46 -13.77
C SER A 35 10.66 -33.62 -13.29
N LYS A 36 11.16 -33.83 -12.06
CA LYS A 36 12.32 -33.09 -11.52
C LYS A 36 13.61 -33.56 -12.14
N VAL A 37 13.75 -34.88 -12.34
CA VAL A 37 14.91 -35.45 -13.04
C VAL A 37 14.93 -34.95 -14.48
N LYS A 38 13.78 -34.99 -15.17
CA LYS A 38 13.63 -34.51 -16.54
C LYS A 38 13.94 -33.03 -16.68
N GLU A 39 13.48 -32.20 -15.75
CA GLU A 39 13.79 -30.77 -15.73
C GLU A 39 15.28 -30.52 -15.49
N ASN A 40 15.90 -31.25 -14.55
CA ASN A 40 17.32 -31.09 -14.29
C ASN A 40 18.17 -31.45 -15.51
N ILE A 41 17.82 -32.52 -16.23
CA ILE A 41 18.46 -32.86 -17.52
C ILE A 41 18.32 -31.71 -18.51
N ARG A 42 17.11 -31.15 -18.67
CA ARG A 42 16.87 -30.04 -19.60
C ARG A 42 17.73 -28.81 -19.28
N VAL A 43 17.78 -28.41 -18.00
CA VAL A 43 18.60 -27.27 -17.56
C VAL A 43 20.08 -27.49 -17.86
N HIS A 44 20.60 -28.70 -17.63
CA HIS A 44 22.01 -29.01 -17.93
C HIS A 44 22.29 -28.97 -19.45
N LEU A 45 21.37 -29.52 -20.26
CA LEU A 45 21.52 -29.52 -21.73
C LEU A 45 21.42 -28.12 -22.33
N ASN A 46 20.53 -27.26 -21.82
CA ASN A 46 20.39 -25.88 -22.30
C ASN A 46 21.63 -25.00 -21.97
N ASN A 47 22.45 -25.42 -21.00
CA ASN A 47 23.69 -24.73 -20.64
C ASN A 47 24.90 -25.20 -21.47
N LEU A 48 24.73 -26.18 -22.36
CA LEU A 48 25.78 -26.58 -23.29
C LEU A 48 25.89 -25.55 -24.42
N ASP A 49 27.06 -24.95 -24.55
CA ASP A 49 27.36 -24.01 -25.63
C ASP A 49 27.85 -24.81 -26.86
N VAL A 50 26.96 -24.97 -27.86
CA VAL A 50 27.21 -25.87 -28.98
C VAL A 50 26.77 -25.23 -30.29
N GLU A 51 27.66 -25.26 -31.28
CA GLU A 51 27.33 -24.93 -32.67
C GLU A 51 26.52 -26.05 -33.35
N LYS A 52 25.43 -25.69 -34.02
CA LYS A 52 24.54 -26.61 -34.75
C LYS A 52 25.23 -27.54 -35.75
N SER A 53 26.34 -27.06 -36.34
CA SER A 53 27.18 -27.81 -37.28
C SER A 53 27.80 -29.07 -36.66
N LEU A 54 27.90 -29.15 -35.32
CA LEU A 54 28.54 -30.22 -34.58
C LEU A 54 27.55 -31.25 -34.01
N LEU A 55 26.25 -31.13 -34.29
CA LEU A 55 25.22 -32.04 -33.76
C LEU A 55 25.42 -33.52 -34.17
N SER A 56 26.10 -33.79 -35.28
CA SER A 56 26.45 -35.13 -35.73
C SER A 56 27.84 -35.60 -35.28
N ASP A 57 28.60 -34.75 -34.59
CA ASP A 57 29.95 -35.08 -34.14
C ASP A 57 29.90 -36.10 -32.97
N PRO A 58 30.62 -37.24 -33.05
CA PRO A 58 30.69 -38.22 -31.97
C PRO A 58 31.16 -37.63 -30.63
N TYR A 59 32.08 -36.67 -30.65
CA TYR A 59 32.57 -35.99 -29.45
C TYR A 59 31.46 -35.19 -28.77
N TRP A 60 30.62 -34.52 -29.57
CA TRP A 60 29.48 -33.79 -29.06
C TRP A 60 28.40 -34.71 -28.48
N GLN A 61 28.16 -35.85 -29.13
CA GLN A 61 27.23 -36.85 -28.61
C GLN A 61 27.71 -37.43 -27.26
N GLU A 62 29.02 -37.63 -27.11
CA GLU A 62 29.64 -38.01 -25.85
C GLU A 62 29.46 -36.92 -24.78
N GLU A 63 29.67 -35.64 -25.12
CA GLU A 63 29.48 -34.50 -24.21
C GLU A 63 28.02 -34.36 -23.73
N VAL A 64 27.04 -34.55 -24.62
CA VAL A 64 25.62 -34.59 -24.25
C VAL A 64 25.34 -35.79 -23.33
N ALA A 65 25.87 -36.97 -23.63
CA ALA A 65 25.68 -38.15 -22.81
C ALA A 65 26.30 -37.98 -21.41
N GLU A 66 27.50 -37.40 -21.31
CA GLU A 66 28.13 -37.04 -20.03
C GLU A 66 27.31 -36.01 -19.25
N THR A 67 26.76 -35.02 -19.94
CA THR A 67 25.95 -33.96 -19.33
C THR A 67 24.67 -34.53 -18.75
N VAL A 68 23.99 -35.42 -19.48
CA VAL A 68 22.83 -36.15 -18.97
C VAL A 68 23.22 -37.02 -17.77
N ALA A 69 24.34 -37.75 -17.85
CA ALA A 69 24.82 -38.58 -16.75
C ALA A 69 25.08 -37.75 -15.48
N LYS A 70 25.74 -36.59 -15.61
CA LYS A 70 25.94 -35.63 -14.50
C LYS A 70 24.61 -35.10 -13.96
N ALA A 71 23.63 -34.83 -14.83
CA ALA A 71 22.32 -34.30 -14.43
C ALA A 71 21.48 -35.30 -13.63
N VAL A 72 21.66 -36.61 -13.79
CA VAL A 72 20.85 -37.63 -13.08
C VAL A 72 21.52 -38.17 -11.82
N GLN A 73 22.84 -37.97 -11.65
CA GLN A 73 23.60 -38.37 -10.46
C GLN A 73 23.04 -37.82 -9.13
N PRO A 74 22.60 -36.54 -9.03
CA PRO A 74 22.00 -36.02 -7.80
C PRO A 74 20.74 -36.77 -7.37
N PHE A 75 20.07 -37.48 -8.29
CA PHE A 75 18.88 -38.28 -8.04
C PHE A 75 19.20 -39.77 -7.85
N GLY A 76 20.47 -40.10 -7.64
CA GLY A 76 20.91 -41.46 -7.30
C GLY A 76 21.25 -42.32 -8.51
N TYR A 77 21.12 -41.83 -9.73
CA TYR A 77 21.40 -42.60 -10.94
C TYR A 77 22.84 -42.36 -11.41
N TYR A 78 23.76 -43.25 -11.04
CA TYR A 78 25.19 -43.12 -11.35
C TYR A 78 25.65 -43.94 -12.57
N ASN A 79 24.81 -44.84 -13.05
CA ASN A 79 25.10 -45.75 -14.16
C ASN A 79 24.09 -45.55 -15.31
N SER A 80 23.64 -44.32 -15.56
CA SER A 80 22.67 -44.03 -16.62
C SER A 80 23.30 -44.12 -18.00
N GLU A 81 22.53 -44.57 -18.99
CA GLU A 81 22.91 -44.57 -20.40
C GLU A 81 22.05 -43.58 -21.18
N THR A 82 22.65 -42.96 -22.20
CA THR A 82 21.97 -41.96 -23.03
C THR A 82 22.14 -42.32 -24.50
N ALA A 83 21.03 -42.45 -25.22
CA ALA A 83 21.01 -42.58 -26.67
C ALA A 83 20.52 -41.29 -27.30
N ILE A 84 21.25 -40.80 -28.30
CA ILE A 84 21.00 -39.52 -28.96
C ILE A 84 20.57 -39.81 -30.40
N ALA A 85 19.47 -39.20 -30.83
CA ALA A 85 19.00 -39.26 -32.21
C ALA A 85 18.67 -37.85 -32.71
N LEU A 86 19.19 -37.49 -33.88
CA LEU A 86 18.86 -36.22 -34.53
C LEU A 86 17.48 -36.30 -35.16
N ASN A 87 16.65 -35.29 -34.93
CA ASN A 87 15.30 -35.19 -35.46
C ASN A 87 15.15 -33.87 -36.25
N GLY A 88 15.88 -33.77 -37.37
CA GLY A 88 15.98 -32.56 -38.19
C GLY A 88 17.22 -31.72 -37.85
N GLU A 89 17.30 -30.51 -38.42
CA GLU A 89 18.51 -29.65 -38.34
C GLU A 89 18.74 -29.00 -36.96
N ASN A 90 17.70 -28.85 -36.13
CA ASN A 90 17.77 -28.11 -34.85
C ASN A 90 17.08 -28.83 -33.67
N SER A 91 16.84 -30.15 -33.77
CA SER A 91 16.15 -30.91 -32.72
C SER A 91 16.84 -32.23 -32.43
N VAL A 92 17.05 -32.48 -31.14
CA VAL A 92 17.81 -33.62 -30.63
C VAL A 92 16.89 -34.42 -29.71
N LYS A 93 16.64 -35.68 -30.06
CA LYS A 93 15.93 -36.62 -29.20
C LYS A 93 16.94 -37.32 -28.28
N VAL A 94 16.79 -37.08 -26.99
CA VAL A 94 17.63 -37.66 -25.92
C VAL A 94 16.82 -38.74 -25.22
N THR A 95 17.20 -40.01 -25.40
CA THR A 95 16.57 -41.16 -24.75
C THR A 95 17.45 -41.62 -23.61
N VAL A 96 16.98 -41.50 -22.37
CA VAL A 96 17.76 -41.77 -21.17
C VAL A 96 17.28 -43.07 -20.52
N SER A 97 18.21 -43.97 -20.24
CA SER A 97 18.01 -45.17 -19.45
C SER A 97 18.68 -44.96 -18.10
N LEU A 98 17.89 -44.68 -17.05
CA LEU A 98 18.42 -44.33 -15.73
C LEU A 98 19.15 -45.48 -15.01
N ASN A 99 18.87 -46.73 -15.39
CA ASN A 99 19.38 -47.94 -14.75
C ASN A 99 19.10 -47.98 -13.23
N LYS A 100 19.71 -48.93 -12.50
CA LYS A 100 19.43 -49.09 -11.05
C LYS A 100 20.02 -47.92 -10.26
N PRO A 101 19.23 -47.21 -9.43
CA PRO A 101 19.74 -46.13 -8.60
C PRO A 101 20.54 -46.65 -7.40
N LEU A 102 21.28 -45.76 -6.76
CA LEU A 102 21.81 -45.95 -5.42
C LEU A 102 20.65 -45.87 -4.41
N ILE A 103 20.58 -46.88 -3.55
CA ILE A 103 19.60 -46.97 -2.46
C ILE A 103 20.25 -46.57 -1.15
N VAL A 104 19.54 -45.80 -0.33
CA VAL A 104 19.99 -45.41 1.01
C VAL A 104 20.02 -46.66 1.89
N ASN A 105 21.22 -47.08 2.29
CA ASN A 105 21.42 -48.28 3.12
C ASN A 105 21.39 -47.94 4.62
N LYS A 106 22.07 -46.86 5.02
CA LYS A 106 22.13 -46.44 6.42
C LYS A 106 21.99 -44.92 6.55
N VAL A 107 21.19 -44.49 7.52
CA VAL A 107 21.04 -43.08 7.89
C VAL A 107 21.36 -42.94 9.38
N THR A 108 22.53 -42.38 9.70
CA THR A 108 22.96 -42.08 11.06
C THR A 108 22.84 -40.59 11.30
N ARG A 109 22.08 -40.21 12.33
CA ARG A 109 21.85 -38.81 12.68
C ARG A 109 21.95 -38.61 14.17
N GLU A 110 22.60 -37.53 14.58
CA GLU A 110 22.73 -37.15 15.98
C GLU A 110 22.68 -35.63 16.15
N ILE A 111 22.04 -35.18 17.22
CA ILE A 111 22.04 -33.78 17.65
C ILE A 111 22.76 -33.72 18.99
N ILE A 112 23.75 -32.84 19.08
CA ILE A 112 24.49 -32.51 20.30
C ILE A 112 24.09 -31.08 20.70
N GLY A 113 24.05 -30.81 22.01
CA GLY A 113 23.64 -29.52 22.57
C GLY A 113 22.15 -29.41 22.90
N GLU A 114 21.69 -28.19 23.16
CA GLU A 114 20.34 -27.88 23.66
C GLU A 114 19.23 -28.19 22.66
N GLY A 115 19.54 -28.16 21.36
CA GLY A 115 18.63 -28.56 20.28
C GLY A 115 18.15 -30.02 20.37
N ARG A 116 18.82 -30.87 21.17
CA ARG A 116 18.36 -32.24 21.47
C ARG A 116 17.15 -32.25 22.42
N THR A 117 17.04 -31.28 23.31
CA THR A 117 15.95 -31.14 24.30
C THR A 117 14.85 -30.20 23.83
N ASP A 118 15.16 -29.25 22.94
CA ASP A 118 14.16 -28.43 22.25
C ASP A 118 13.27 -29.29 21.34
N ASN A 119 11.97 -29.31 21.64
CA ASN A 119 11.00 -30.10 20.89
C ASN A 119 10.85 -29.67 19.42
N ASN A 120 10.88 -28.37 19.14
CA ASN A 120 10.71 -27.84 17.79
C ASN A 120 11.96 -28.13 16.94
N PHE A 121 13.15 -27.89 17.50
CA PHE A 121 14.41 -28.20 16.85
C PHE A 121 14.53 -29.70 16.56
N ARG A 122 14.27 -30.54 17.57
CA ARG A 122 14.32 -31.99 17.45
C ARG A 122 13.29 -32.53 16.47
N SER A 123 12.05 -32.04 16.50
CA SER A 123 10.99 -32.44 15.56
C SER A 123 11.42 -32.17 14.11
N ARG A 124 11.97 -30.99 13.85
CA ARG A 124 12.45 -30.58 12.52
C ARG A 124 13.65 -31.39 12.06
N PHE A 125 14.61 -31.65 12.94
CA PHE A 125 15.74 -32.51 12.64
C PHE A 125 15.31 -33.96 12.35
N ASN A 126 14.32 -34.46 13.08
CA ASN A 126 13.76 -35.79 12.88
C ASN A 126 12.99 -35.92 11.55
N ALA A 127 12.42 -34.81 11.05
CA ALA A 127 11.68 -34.74 9.78
C ALA A 127 12.53 -34.85 8.50
N PHE A 128 13.83 -35.17 8.61
CA PHE A 128 14.64 -35.56 7.45
C PHE A 128 13.95 -36.69 6.66
N LYS A 129 13.79 -36.46 5.35
CA LYS A 129 12.91 -37.30 4.52
C LYS A 129 13.55 -38.61 4.08
N LEU A 130 14.86 -38.65 3.86
CA LEU A 130 15.54 -39.86 3.37
C LEU A 130 15.67 -40.89 4.49
N LYS A 131 15.15 -42.08 4.24
CA LYS A 131 15.19 -43.25 5.12
C LYS A 131 15.90 -44.40 4.41
N GLN A 132 16.24 -45.42 5.20
CA GLN A 132 16.74 -46.68 4.65
C GLN A 132 15.72 -47.26 3.65
N GLY A 133 16.20 -47.68 2.47
CA GLY A 133 15.40 -48.22 1.38
C GLY A 133 14.98 -47.19 0.32
N ASP A 134 15.11 -45.89 0.60
CA ASP A 134 14.77 -44.85 -0.37
C ASP A 134 15.83 -44.76 -1.49
N VAL A 135 15.42 -44.30 -2.67
CA VAL A 135 16.36 -43.87 -3.72
C VAL A 135 17.10 -42.62 -3.22
N LEU A 136 18.43 -42.60 -3.38
CA LEU A 136 19.24 -41.45 -3.01
C LEU A 136 18.76 -40.18 -3.73
N ASN A 137 18.52 -39.11 -2.99
CA ASN A 137 18.19 -37.81 -3.55
C ASN A 137 19.03 -36.72 -2.86
N GLN A 138 20.14 -36.33 -3.47
CA GLN A 138 21.06 -35.32 -2.94
C GLN A 138 20.41 -33.94 -2.75
N PRO A 139 19.53 -33.45 -3.65
CA PRO A 139 18.79 -32.22 -3.39
C PRO A 139 18.00 -32.25 -2.07
N VAL A 140 17.39 -33.37 -1.70
CA VAL A 140 16.69 -33.53 -0.40
C VAL A 140 17.67 -33.46 0.77
N TYR A 141 18.86 -34.05 0.63
CA TYR A 141 19.94 -34.00 1.62
C TYR A 141 20.45 -32.57 1.86
N GLU A 142 20.82 -31.85 0.79
CA GLU A 142 21.34 -30.49 0.88
C GLU A 142 20.26 -29.48 1.32
N ALA A 143 19.02 -29.65 0.85
CA ALA A 143 17.90 -28.84 1.30
C ALA A 143 17.65 -29.01 2.80
N PHE A 144 17.76 -30.24 3.34
CA PHE A 144 17.62 -30.47 4.78
C PHE A 144 18.74 -29.78 5.58
N LYS A 145 19.99 -29.90 5.15
CA LYS A 145 21.13 -29.24 5.80
C LYS A 145 20.96 -27.72 5.86
N SER A 146 20.67 -27.12 4.71
CA SER A 146 20.46 -25.67 4.58
C SER A 146 19.25 -25.21 5.39
N SER A 147 18.17 -25.98 5.33
CA SER A 147 16.96 -25.73 6.11
C SER A 147 17.24 -25.73 7.61
N MET A 148 17.98 -26.72 8.13
CA MET A 148 18.34 -26.79 9.55
C MET A 148 19.26 -25.64 9.98
N PHE A 149 20.26 -25.30 9.16
CA PHE A 149 21.13 -24.16 9.41
C PHE A 149 20.32 -22.85 9.51
N ASN A 150 19.43 -22.59 8.56
CA ASN A 150 18.58 -21.39 8.57
C ASN A 150 17.64 -21.35 9.78
N TYR A 151 17.09 -22.49 10.19
CA TYR A 151 16.22 -22.58 11.37
C TYR A 151 16.99 -22.30 12.66
N ALA A 152 18.20 -22.86 12.78
CA ALA A 152 19.06 -22.63 13.93
C ALA A 152 19.35 -21.13 14.09
N LEU A 153 19.83 -20.47 13.03
CA LEU A 153 20.08 -19.04 13.03
C LEU A 153 18.82 -18.20 13.30
N SER A 154 17.66 -18.60 12.78
CA SER A 154 16.43 -17.84 12.97
C SER A 154 15.84 -17.96 14.38
N HIS A 155 16.24 -18.96 15.17
CA HIS A 155 15.75 -19.24 16.54
C HIS A 155 16.83 -19.05 17.62
N GLY A 156 17.95 -18.41 17.28
CA GLY A 156 18.97 -18.02 18.26
C GLY A 156 20.03 -19.09 18.54
N TYR A 157 20.12 -20.15 17.74
CA TYR A 157 21.23 -21.12 17.83
C TYR A 157 22.41 -20.63 16.97
N PHE A 158 23.04 -19.52 17.37
CA PHE A 158 24.11 -18.88 16.59
C PHE A 158 25.39 -19.70 16.50
N ASP A 159 25.61 -20.59 17.46
CA ASP A 159 26.75 -21.52 17.49
C ASP A 159 26.46 -22.83 16.74
N PHE A 160 25.37 -22.89 15.96
CA PHE A 160 25.03 -24.09 15.21
C PHE A 160 26.05 -24.34 14.09
N PHE A 161 26.55 -25.58 14.05
CA PHE A 161 27.32 -26.08 12.92
C PHE A 161 27.12 -27.58 12.74
N TRP A 162 27.43 -28.05 11.53
CA TRP A 162 27.50 -29.49 11.28
C TRP A 162 28.86 -30.02 11.71
N GLN A 163 28.91 -30.76 12.82
CA GLN A 163 30.14 -31.39 13.31
C GLN A 163 30.64 -32.48 12.37
N ALA A 164 29.73 -33.23 11.74
CA ALA A 164 30.08 -34.17 10.69
C ALA A 164 28.94 -34.33 9.68
N THR A 165 29.27 -34.19 8.40
CA THR A 165 28.38 -34.54 7.29
C THR A 165 29.12 -35.48 6.35
N ARG A 166 28.60 -36.69 6.14
CA ARG A 166 29.13 -37.60 5.12
C ARG A 166 27.99 -38.19 4.29
N LEU A 167 28.27 -38.31 2.99
CA LEU A 167 27.43 -39.01 2.03
C LEU A 167 28.34 -39.99 1.29
N ASP A 168 28.45 -41.20 1.80
CA ASP A 168 29.34 -42.22 1.26
C ASP A 168 28.60 -42.99 0.15
N LEU A 169 29.10 -42.87 -1.08
CA LEU A 169 28.50 -43.47 -2.28
C LEU A 169 29.24 -44.76 -2.65
N VAL A 170 28.63 -45.91 -2.38
CA VAL A 170 29.19 -47.23 -2.67
C VAL A 170 28.59 -47.73 -3.99
N ARG A 171 29.20 -47.34 -5.11
CA ARG A 171 28.64 -47.57 -6.46
C ARG A 171 28.54 -49.05 -6.84
N GLU A 172 29.52 -49.86 -6.45
CA GLU A 172 29.54 -51.30 -6.72
C GLU A 172 28.37 -52.03 -6.06
N GLU A 173 28.10 -51.68 -4.80
CA GLU A 173 26.98 -52.23 -4.02
C GLU A 173 25.65 -51.53 -4.31
N LYS A 174 25.67 -50.42 -5.06
CA LYS A 174 24.51 -49.54 -5.36
C LYS A 174 23.88 -49.00 -4.08
N GLN A 175 24.71 -48.62 -3.12
CA GLN A 175 24.30 -48.15 -1.81
C GLN A 175 24.80 -46.73 -1.52
N ALA A 176 24.08 -46.02 -0.67
CA ALA A 176 24.49 -44.75 -0.10
C ALA A 176 24.34 -44.76 1.42
N ASN A 177 25.35 -44.30 2.14
CA ASN A 177 25.32 -44.14 3.60
C ASN A 177 25.36 -42.65 3.96
N ILE A 178 24.46 -42.23 4.85
CA ILE A 178 24.29 -40.84 5.26
C ILE A 178 24.68 -40.71 6.73
N LEU A 179 25.59 -39.77 7.02
CA LEU A 179 25.95 -39.34 8.38
C LEU A 179 25.67 -37.85 8.55
N LEU A 180 24.91 -37.49 9.57
CA LEU A 180 24.60 -36.10 9.94
C LEU A 180 24.73 -35.93 11.46
N ILE A 181 25.81 -35.32 11.91
CA ILE A 181 26.01 -34.94 13.31
C ILE A 181 25.94 -33.42 13.39
N ALA A 182 24.89 -32.90 14.04
CA ALA A 182 24.69 -31.48 14.26
C ALA A 182 25.11 -31.10 15.68
N GLN A 183 25.89 -30.02 15.81
CA GLN A 183 26.10 -29.33 17.08
C GLN A 183 25.19 -28.10 17.10
N SER A 184 24.20 -28.10 17.99
CA SER A 184 23.23 -27.00 18.09
C SER A 184 23.77 -25.79 18.85
N GLY A 185 24.65 -26.01 19.83
CA GLY A 185 24.97 -24.99 20.82
C GLY A 185 23.78 -24.67 21.74
N PRO A 186 23.93 -23.66 22.61
CA PRO A 186 22.85 -23.14 23.43
C PRO A 186 21.91 -22.22 22.64
N GLN A 187 20.68 -22.04 23.10
CA GLN A 187 19.76 -21.05 22.55
C GLN A 187 20.06 -19.66 23.13
N TYR A 188 20.33 -18.70 22.25
CA TYR A 188 20.50 -17.31 22.64
C TYR A 188 19.15 -16.60 22.82
N HIS A 189 19.16 -15.58 23.67
CA HIS A 189 18.02 -14.78 24.06
C HIS A 189 18.25 -13.32 23.67
N PHE A 190 17.16 -12.56 23.51
CA PHE A 190 17.26 -11.12 23.32
C PHE A 190 17.93 -10.46 24.53
N GLY A 191 18.95 -9.65 24.27
CA GLY A 191 19.59 -8.78 25.25
C GLY A 191 19.00 -7.37 25.25
N ASP A 192 19.73 -6.44 25.85
CA ASP A 192 19.35 -5.04 25.87
C ASP A 192 19.48 -4.38 24.49
N VAL A 193 18.65 -3.36 24.26
CA VAL A 193 18.73 -2.53 23.05
C VAL A 193 19.78 -1.44 23.25
N LYS A 194 20.78 -1.41 22.36
CA LYS A 194 21.81 -0.37 22.29
C LYS A 194 21.46 0.58 21.13
N ILE A 195 21.24 1.86 21.43
CA ILE A 195 20.96 2.86 20.39
C ILE A 195 22.26 3.52 19.97
N VAL A 196 22.53 3.53 18.67
CA VAL A 196 23.69 4.21 18.08
C VAL A 196 23.20 5.52 17.46
N GLY A 197 23.54 6.65 18.09
CA GLY A 197 23.10 7.98 17.68
C GLY A 197 22.44 8.77 18.81
N ASP A 198 21.55 9.69 18.45
CA ASP A 198 20.77 10.51 19.37
C ASP A 198 19.73 9.64 20.12
N ASP A 199 19.66 9.78 21.45
CA ASP A 199 18.84 8.95 22.33
C ASP A 199 17.42 9.49 22.56
N LYS A 200 17.06 10.63 21.96
CA LYS A 200 15.73 11.22 22.15
C LYS A 200 14.58 10.28 21.79
N ALA A 201 14.80 9.33 20.87
CA ALA A 201 13.80 8.33 20.49
C ALA A 201 13.80 7.07 21.36
N LYS A 202 14.59 7.01 22.46
CA LYS A 202 14.68 5.83 23.32
C LYS A 202 13.32 5.36 23.84
N ALA A 203 12.45 6.28 24.26
CA ALA A 203 11.13 5.93 24.76
C ALA A 203 10.22 5.36 23.64
N ILE A 204 10.30 5.95 22.44
CA ILE A 204 9.60 5.48 21.24
C ILE A 204 10.07 4.07 20.86
N ILE A 205 11.37 3.86 20.77
CA ILE A 205 11.99 2.57 20.42
C ILE A 205 11.55 1.51 21.42
N LYS A 206 11.64 1.81 22.72
CA LYS A 206 11.23 0.90 23.78
C LYS A 206 9.74 0.53 23.70
N ARG A 207 8.87 1.48 23.35
CA ARG A 207 7.43 1.23 23.16
C ARG A 207 7.13 0.35 21.94
N LEU A 208 7.97 0.40 20.91
CA LEU A 208 7.83 -0.39 19.69
C LEU A 208 8.45 -1.80 19.78
N MET A 209 9.15 -2.13 20.87
CA MET A 209 9.77 -3.45 21.04
C MET A 209 8.71 -4.55 21.19
N PRO A 210 8.69 -5.57 20.31
CA PRO A 210 7.77 -6.69 20.42
C PRO A 210 8.27 -7.80 21.36
N PHE A 211 9.43 -7.61 21.99
CA PHE A 211 10.10 -8.58 22.86
C PHE A 211 10.61 -7.92 24.13
N LYS A 212 10.88 -8.73 25.15
CA LYS A 212 11.57 -8.33 26.38
C LYS A 212 12.97 -8.96 26.45
N PRO A 213 13.96 -8.26 27.03
CA PRO A 213 15.25 -8.86 27.32
C PRO A 213 15.09 -10.17 28.13
N GLY A 214 15.77 -11.22 27.69
CA GLY A 214 15.69 -12.56 28.26
C GLY A 214 14.71 -13.51 27.56
N GLU A 215 13.88 -13.05 26.63
CA GLU A 215 13.06 -13.94 25.79
C GLU A 215 13.91 -14.62 24.70
N PRO A 216 13.58 -15.85 24.25
CA PRO A 216 14.33 -16.53 23.21
C PRO A 216 14.45 -15.69 21.93
N TYR A 217 15.64 -15.66 21.33
CA TYR A 217 15.86 -14.88 20.13
C TYR A 217 15.04 -15.44 18.96
N SER A 218 14.42 -14.54 18.20
CA SER A 218 13.76 -14.88 16.93
C SER A 218 14.01 -13.82 15.86
N SER A 219 14.46 -14.26 14.69
CA SER A 219 14.62 -13.40 13.52
C SER A 219 13.27 -12.82 13.05
N SER A 220 12.16 -13.55 13.22
CA SER A 220 10.83 -13.04 12.86
C SER A 220 10.44 -11.87 13.75
N THR A 221 10.63 -12.01 15.06
CA THR A 221 10.32 -10.97 16.05
C THR A 221 11.21 -9.73 15.84
N LEU A 222 12.50 -9.93 15.50
CA LEU A 222 13.38 -8.82 15.13
C LEU A 222 12.94 -8.14 13.81
N SER A 223 12.42 -8.90 12.85
CA SER A 223 11.87 -8.36 11.61
C SER A 223 10.60 -7.53 11.84
N ASP A 224 9.74 -7.96 12.77
CA ASP A 224 8.56 -7.21 13.19
C ASP A 224 8.94 -5.92 13.92
N PHE A 225 10.01 -5.95 14.73
CA PHE A 225 10.56 -4.75 15.34
C PHE A 225 11.07 -3.76 14.29
N ASN A 226 11.86 -4.24 13.31
CA ASN A 226 12.32 -3.43 12.19
C ASN A 226 11.17 -2.81 11.40
N ARG A 227 10.12 -3.59 11.12
CA ARG A 227 8.91 -3.10 10.44
C ARG A 227 8.22 -2.00 11.24
N SER A 228 8.04 -2.21 12.55
CA SER A 228 7.40 -1.25 13.45
C SER A 228 8.19 0.06 13.54
N LEU A 229 9.52 -0.02 13.60
CA LEU A 229 10.40 1.15 13.57
C LEU A 229 10.28 1.93 12.25
N ASN A 230 10.31 1.24 11.10
CA ASN A 230 10.20 1.89 9.79
C ASN A 230 8.81 2.51 9.55
N GLN A 231 7.74 1.82 9.98
CA GLN A 231 6.37 2.30 9.83
C GLN A 231 5.99 3.37 10.85
N SER A 232 6.77 3.57 11.92
CA SER A 232 6.48 4.56 12.97
C SER A 232 6.45 6.01 12.48
N GLY A 233 7.11 6.29 11.35
CA GLY A 233 7.16 7.62 10.77
C GLY A 233 8.13 8.58 11.49
N TYR A 234 8.96 8.16 12.44
CA TYR A 234 9.92 9.06 13.12
C TYR A 234 11.33 9.11 12.52
N PHE A 235 11.67 8.12 11.68
CA PHE A 235 13.03 7.93 11.20
C PHE A 235 13.06 7.97 9.68
N SER A 236 14.03 8.70 9.11
CA SER A 236 14.34 8.62 7.68
C SER A 236 15.04 7.30 7.35
N ARG A 237 15.78 6.74 8.31
CA ARG A 237 16.40 5.41 8.22
C ARG A 237 16.48 4.81 9.61
N VAL A 238 16.12 3.54 9.74
CA VAL A 238 16.27 2.80 11.00
C VAL A 238 16.51 1.33 10.73
N ILE A 239 17.47 0.75 11.44
CA ILE A 239 17.79 -0.68 11.36
C ILE A 239 18.17 -1.20 12.75
N ALA A 240 17.51 -2.29 13.14
CA ALA A 240 17.80 -3.08 14.33
C ALA A 240 18.48 -4.37 13.91
N ARG A 241 19.66 -4.66 14.49
CA ARG A 241 20.44 -5.87 14.21
C ARG A 241 20.96 -6.54 15.48
N PRO A 242 21.09 -7.87 15.51
CA PRO A 242 21.72 -8.56 16.62
C PRO A 242 23.25 -8.43 16.51
N VAL A 243 23.93 -8.19 17.62
CA VAL A 243 25.39 -8.15 17.67
C VAL A 243 25.89 -9.31 18.53
N VAL A 244 26.00 -10.50 17.92
CA VAL A 244 26.34 -11.75 18.62
C VAL A 244 27.73 -11.70 19.26
N SER A 245 28.68 -10.97 18.65
CA SER A 245 30.02 -10.76 19.21
C SER A 245 30.02 -10.03 20.56
N ASP A 246 28.97 -9.27 20.84
CA ASP A 246 28.80 -8.47 22.05
C ASP A 246 27.85 -9.13 23.07
N ALA A 247 27.56 -10.42 22.90
CA ALA A 247 26.65 -11.13 23.78
C ALA A 247 27.19 -11.16 25.23
N ASP A 248 26.32 -10.85 26.19
CA ASP A 248 26.59 -11.05 27.62
C ASP A 248 26.02 -12.42 28.03
N GLY A 249 26.91 -13.43 28.09
CA GLY A 249 26.52 -14.82 28.17
C GLY A 249 25.68 -15.23 26.95
N LEU A 250 24.44 -15.65 27.16
CA LEU A 250 23.50 -16.03 26.09
C LEU A 250 22.56 -14.90 25.68
N ARG A 251 22.79 -13.67 26.12
CA ARG A 251 21.94 -12.51 25.78
C ARG A 251 22.59 -11.67 24.70
N VAL A 252 21.98 -11.65 23.52
CA VAL A 252 22.50 -10.90 22.36
C VAL A 252 21.94 -9.48 22.36
N PRO A 253 22.77 -8.44 22.51
CA PRO A 253 22.30 -7.07 22.42
C PRO A 253 21.77 -6.77 21.01
N ILE A 254 20.71 -5.97 20.95
CA ILE A 254 20.13 -5.49 19.69
C ILE A 254 20.58 -4.06 19.47
N GLU A 255 21.43 -3.86 18.48
CA GLU A 255 21.89 -2.54 18.10
C GLU A 255 20.88 -1.89 17.14
N VAL A 256 20.41 -0.69 17.51
CA VAL A 256 19.52 0.14 16.69
C VAL A 256 20.30 1.34 16.18
N SER A 257 20.58 1.34 14.89
CA SER A 257 21.18 2.47 14.18
C SER A 257 20.07 3.26 13.48
N LEU A 258 20.02 4.57 13.70
CA LEU A 258 18.92 5.40 13.24
C LEU A 258 19.36 6.77 12.71
N LEU A 259 18.50 7.36 11.87
CA LEU A 259 18.52 8.75 11.46
C LEU A 259 17.10 9.31 11.60
N HIS A 260 16.96 10.35 12.41
CA HIS A 260 15.66 11.02 12.62
C HIS A 260 15.16 11.67 11.33
N ARG A 261 13.85 11.72 11.18
CA ARG A 261 13.24 12.64 10.20
C ARG A 261 13.56 14.09 10.57
N PRO A 262 13.59 15.01 9.58
CA PRO A 262 13.63 16.44 9.84
C PRO A 262 12.60 16.84 10.89
N SER A 263 13.00 17.74 11.80
CA SER A 263 12.12 18.20 12.87
C SER A 263 10.91 18.96 12.35
N ASP A 264 11.01 19.60 11.20
CA ASP A 264 9.96 20.40 10.59
C ASP A 264 9.94 20.10 9.08
N SER A 265 8.75 19.92 8.53
CA SER A 265 8.47 19.70 7.11
C SER A 265 7.43 20.72 6.65
N PHE A 266 7.63 21.28 5.47
CA PHE A 266 6.73 22.28 4.89
C PHE A 266 6.22 21.77 3.54
N ASN A 267 4.90 21.76 3.38
CA ASN A 267 4.22 21.30 2.19
C ASN A 267 3.49 22.48 1.53
N VAL A 268 3.66 22.64 0.22
CA VAL A 268 2.94 23.65 -0.55
C VAL A 268 2.15 22.92 -1.64
N ALA A 269 0.82 23.05 -1.61
CA ALA A 269 -0.05 22.53 -2.65
C ALA A 269 -0.71 23.70 -3.40
N LEU A 270 -0.66 23.65 -4.73
CA LEU A 270 -1.33 24.60 -5.60
C LEU A 270 -2.39 23.85 -6.40
N GLY A 271 -3.61 24.37 -6.39
CA GLY A 271 -4.70 23.86 -7.19
C GLY A 271 -5.45 24.98 -7.87
N ALA A 272 -6.31 24.62 -8.80
CA ALA A 272 -7.31 25.52 -9.34
C ALA A 272 -8.53 24.68 -9.68
N ALA A 273 -9.70 25.26 -9.46
CA ALA A 273 -10.95 24.78 -9.99
C ALA A 273 -11.73 25.95 -10.61
N THR A 274 -12.70 25.63 -11.42
CA THR A 274 -13.49 26.62 -12.16
C THR A 274 -14.57 27.25 -11.29
N ASP A 275 -15.08 26.50 -10.32
CA ASP A 275 -16.10 26.89 -9.35
C ASP A 275 -15.52 27.66 -8.14
N THR A 276 -14.34 27.25 -7.67
CA THR A 276 -13.67 27.81 -6.48
C THR A 276 -12.46 28.71 -6.80
N GLY A 277 -12.04 28.75 -8.06
CA GLY A 277 -10.89 29.54 -8.51
C GLY A 277 -9.54 28.92 -8.12
N PRO A 278 -8.45 29.71 -8.12
CA PRO A 278 -7.15 29.24 -7.63
C PRO A 278 -7.21 28.95 -6.13
N ARG A 279 -6.53 27.90 -5.70
CA ARG A 279 -6.40 27.51 -4.29
C ARG A 279 -4.96 27.17 -3.92
N ILE A 280 -4.57 27.53 -2.71
CA ILE A 280 -3.26 27.24 -2.14
C ILE A 280 -3.43 26.59 -0.76
N SER A 281 -2.67 25.54 -0.50
CA SER A 281 -2.52 24.95 0.82
C SER A 281 -1.06 25.07 1.26
N LEU A 282 -0.84 25.57 2.47
CA LEU A 282 0.45 25.63 3.13
C LEU A 282 0.37 24.75 4.39
N GLY A 283 1.06 23.63 4.40
CA GLY A 283 1.14 22.71 5.53
C GLY A 283 2.50 22.81 6.22
N TRP A 284 2.49 22.80 7.55
CA TRP A 284 3.66 22.61 8.40
C TRP A 284 3.44 21.37 9.26
N GLU A 285 4.34 20.40 9.16
CA GLU A 285 4.35 19.20 9.96
C GLU A 285 5.60 19.16 10.84
N ARG A 286 5.41 18.90 12.11
CA ARG A 286 6.44 18.54 13.08
C ARG A 286 6.22 17.08 13.49
N PRO A 287 6.92 16.11 12.86
CA PRO A 287 6.67 14.68 13.09
C PRO A 287 6.95 14.23 14.52
N TRP A 288 7.73 15.01 15.27
CA TRP A 288 8.03 14.76 16.67
C TRP A 288 8.35 16.06 17.43
N VAL A 289 7.62 16.31 18.51
CA VAL A 289 7.74 17.47 19.38
C VAL A 289 8.55 17.13 20.63
N ASN A 290 8.49 15.87 21.09
CA ASN A 290 9.15 15.40 22.31
C ASN A 290 9.55 13.93 22.20
N SER A 291 10.23 13.42 23.24
CA SER A 291 10.70 12.03 23.31
C SER A 291 9.59 10.98 23.41
N LEU A 292 8.34 11.39 23.66
CA LEU A 292 7.16 10.49 23.70
C LEU A 292 6.55 10.29 22.30
N GLY A 293 7.05 11.00 21.29
CA GLY A 293 6.59 10.89 19.90
C GLY A 293 5.34 11.70 19.59
N HIS A 294 5.01 12.72 20.40
CA HIS A 294 3.91 13.61 20.03
C HIS A 294 4.24 14.33 18.73
N SER A 295 3.26 14.61 17.88
CA SER A 295 3.45 15.36 16.63
C SER A 295 2.50 16.54 16.56
N MET A 296 2.81 17.51 15.72
CA MET A 296 1.99 18.69 15.51
C MET A 296 1.93 19.04 14.04
N ASN A 297 0.74 19.34 13.54
CA ASN A 297 0.52 19.82 12.18
C ASN A 297 -0.22 21.15 12.22
N ALA A 298 0.02 22.02 11.25
CA ALA A 298 -0.80 23.18 10.99
C ALA A 298 -0.96 23.38 9.49
N ASP A 299 -2.18 23.67 9.06
CA ASP A 299 -2.51 23.84 7.65
C ASP A 299 -3.21 25.18 7.45
N ILE A 300 -2.83 25.90 6.40
CA ILE A 300 -3.50 27.11 5.92
C ILE A 300 -4.02 26.80 4.52
N PHE A 301 -5.31 26.97 4.31
CA PHE A 301 -5.95 26.82 3.01
C PHE A 301 -6.58 28.14 2.59
N VAL A 302 -6.36 28.54 1.34
CA VAL A 302 -6.93 29.76 0.78
C VAL A 302 -7.42 29.48 -0.64
N SER A 303 -8.68 29.77 -0.87
CA SER A 303 -9.34 29.84 -2.18
C SER A 303 -10.24 31.08 -2.24
N LYS A 304 -10.91 31.35 -3.36
CA LYS A 304 -11.83 32.49 -3.45
C LYS A 304 -12.99 32.37 -2.44
N PRO A 305 -13.77 31.28 -2.40
CA PRO A 305 -14.92 31.19 -1.48
C PRO A 305 -14.57 30.69 -0.07
N GLU A 306 -13.38 30.11 0.14
CA GLU A 306 -13.05 29.47 1.40
C GLU A 306 -11.62 29.79 1.83
N GLN A 307 -11.48 30.21 3.09
CA GLN A 307 -10.19 30.31 3.76
C GLN A 307 -10.25 29.60 5.11
N SER A 308 -9.23 28.82 5.44
CA SER A 308 -9.16 28.13 6.72
C SER A 308 -7.75 28.02 7.26
N VAL A 309 -7.66 27.97 8.58
CA VAL A 309 -6.45 27.63 9.31
C VAL A 309 -6.80 26.54 10.31
N SER A 310 -5.99 25.49 10.36
CA SER A 310 -6.14 24.42 11.34
C SER A 310 -4.81 24.10 12.00
N ALA A 311 -4.88 23.54 13.19
CA ALA A 311 -3.75 22.92 13.86
C ALA A 311 -4.20 21.65 14.57
N ASP A 312 -3.40 20.60 14.47
CA ASP A 312 -3.61 19.29 15.11
C ASP A 312 -2.41 18.98 16.01
N TYR A 313 -2.67 18.59 17.26
CA TYR A 313 -1.66 18.04 18.15
C TYR A 313 -1.97 16.59 18.49
N ARG A 314 -1.08 15.69 18.10
CA ARG A 314 -1.27 14.24 18.21
C ARG A 314 -0.40 13.62 19.28
N ILE A 315 -1.03 12.78 20.11
CA ILE A 315 -0.41 12.01 21.18
C ILE A 315 -0.55 10.52 20.85
N PRO A 316 0.52 9.83 20.42
CA PRO A 316 0.48 8.40 20.15
C PRO A 316 0.33 7.58 21.44
N MET A 317 -0.48 6.54 21.38
CA MET A 317 -0.74 5.60 22.48
C MET A 317 0.08 4.31 22.31
N LYS A 318 -0.53 3.13 22.28
CA LYS A 318 0.21 1.85 22.23
C LYS A 318 0.71 1.57 20.81
N ASN A 319 -0.19 1.63 19.84
CA ASN A 319 0.14 1.49 18.42
C ASN A 319 0.30 2.87 17.78
N ILE A 320 1.54 3.35 17.67
CA ILE A 320 1.85 4.74 17.34
C ILE A 320 1.14 5.27 16.08
N THR A 321 0.94 4.43 15.07
CA THR A 321 0.37 4.85 13.78
C THR A 321 -1.15 4.74 13.72
N ARG A 322 -1.76 3.95 14.61
CA ARG A 322 -3.18 3.56 14.55
C ARG A 322 -3.97 3.89 15.79
N ASP A 323 -3.27 4.21 16.87
CA ASP A 323 -3.80 4.39 18.21
C ASP A 323 -3.24 5.69 18.79
N TYR A 324 -4.06 6.76 18.76
CA TYR A 324 -3.65 8.08 19.22
C TYR A 324 -4.84 8.91 19.71
N VAL A 325 -4.53 9.93 20.50
CA VAL A 325 -5.44 11.04 20.80
C VAL A 325 -4.98 12.24 19.99
N SER A 326 -5.92 13.03 19.49
CA SER A 326 -5.60 14.27 18.81
C SER A 326 -6.45 15.43 19.32
N PHE A 327 -5.87 16.63 19.31
CA PHE A 327 -6.53 17.88 19.66
C PHE A 327 -6.45 18.79 18.44
N GLU A 328 -7.59 19.03 17.83
CA GLU A 328 -7.70 19.82 16.61
C GLU A 328 -8.35 21.16 16.92
N THR A 329 -7.79 22.23 16.35
CA THR A 329 -8.41 23.54 16.33
C THR A 329 -8.50 24.01 14.90
N GLY A 330 -9.65 24.58 14.53
CA GLY A 330 -9.88 25.11 13.19
C GLY A 330 -10.58 26.46 13.26
N TYR A 331 -10.21 27.36 12.37
CA TYR A 331 -10.97 28.56 12.05
C TYR A 331 -11.19 28.60 10.54
N GLN A 332 -12.43 28.78 10.13
CA GLN A 332 -12.84 28.75 8.73
C GLN A 332 -13.76 29.92 8.42
N PHE A 333 -13.47 30.61 7.32
CA PHE A 333 -14.33 31.61 6.72
C PHE A 333 -14.81 31.07 5.36
N ILE A 334 -16.12 31.15 5.11
CA ILE A 334 -16.74 30.80 3.84
C ILE A 334 -17.59 31.97 3.35
N GLU A 335 -17.30 32.41 2.13
CA GLU A 335 -18.15 33.26 1.31
C GLU A 335 -18.81 32.39 0.25
N PHE A 336 -20.13 32.28 0.29
CA PHE A 336 -20.86 31.40 -0.62
C PHE A 336 -21.04 32.08 -1.98
N SER A 337 -20.41 31.53 -3.03
CA SER A 337 -20.27 32.16 -4.37
C SER A 337 -21.56 32.71 -5.00
N ASN A 338 -22.71 32.11 -4.68
CA ASN A 338 -24.02 32.45 -5.26
C ASN A 338 -24.98 33.10 -4.23
N THR A 339 -24.53 33.31 -2.99
CA THR A 339 -25.34 33.90 -1.92
C THR A 339 -24.63 35.08 -1.26
N SER A 340 -25.37 35.89 -0.51
CA SER A 340 -24.82 36.94 0.37
C SER A 340 -24.37 36.39 1.73
N PHE A 341 -24.22 35.07 1.82
CA PHE A 341 -23.96 34.42 3.10
C PHE A 341 -22.47 34.34 3.35
N GLU A 342 -22.10 34.86 4.51
CA GLU A 342 -20.79 34.69 5.10
C GLU A 342 -20.92 33.82 6.34
N SER A 343 -19.96 32.92 6.53
CA SER A 343 -19.89 32.05 7.70
C SER A 343 -18.49 32.06 8.28
N GLU A 344 -18.40 32.32 9.58
CA GLU A 344 -17.20 32.18 10.39
C GLU A 344 -17.37 31.05 11.40
N THR A 345 -16.59 29.99 11.24
CA THR A 345 -16.64 28.81 12.10
C THR A 345 -15.34 28.66 12.90
N LEU A 346 -15.47 28.59 14.23
CA LEU A 346 -14.43 28.15 15.15
C LEU A 346 -14.75 26.72 15.62
N SER A 347 -13.78 25.81 15.47
CA SER A 347 -13.87 24.44 15.96
C SER A 347 -12.74 24.10 16.94
N LEU A 348 -13.09 23.38 18.00
CA LEU A 348 -12.17 22.78 18.96
C LEU A 348 -12.59 21.32 19.17
N SER A 349 -11.77 20.38 18.75
CA SER A 349 -12.10 18.96 18.80
C SER A 349 -11.07 18.17 19.58
N ALA A 350 -11.54 17.18 20.35
CA ALA A 350 -10.70 16.13 20.91
C ALA A 350 -11.13 14.79 20.29
N HIS A 351 -10.18 14.08 19.68
CA HIS A 351 -10.41 12.81 19.01
C HIS A 351 -9.64 11.68 19.68
N ARG A 352 -10.19 10.48 19.59
CA ARG A 352 -9.57 9.24 20.00
C ARG A 352 -9.65 8.27 18.83
N TYR A 353 -8.52 7.98 18.21
CA TYR A 353 -8.41 7.06 17.07
C TYR A 353 -7.85 5.72 17.49
N TRP A 354 -8.52 4.61 17.20
CA TRP A 354 -8.00 3.27 17.46
C TRP A 354 -8.34 2.30 16.32
N GLN A 355 -7.55 1.24 16.20
CA GLN A 355 -7.77 0.15 15.26
C GLN A 355 -7.31 -1.15 15.92
N ASP A 356 -8.22 -2.11 16.01
CA ASP A 356 -7.93 -3.41 16.60
C ASP A 356 -6.96 -4.22 15.72
N ASP A 357 -6.14 -5.05 16.35
CA ASP A 357 -5.16 -5.88 15.65
C ASP A 357 -5.85 -6.83 14.65
N GLY A 358 -5.42 -6.81 13.39
CA GLY A 358 -6.02 -7.59 12.31
C GLY A 358 -7.31 -7.02 11.73
N SER A 359 -7.92 -6.00 12.34
CA SER A 359 -9.06 -5.27 11.76
C SER A 359 -8.56 -4.25 10.73
N PRO A 360 -9.22 -4.11 9.56
CA PRO A 360 -8.90 -3.05 8.61
C PRO A 360 -9.65 -1.73 8.91
N TRP A 361 -10.48 -1.71 9.95
CA TRP A 361 -11.36 -0.59 10.30
C TRP A 361 -10.72 0.29 11.38
N GLN A 362 -10.58 1.58 11.09
CA GLN A 362 -10.20 2.60 12.06
C GLN A 362 -11.46 3.21 12.69
N GLN A 363 -11.47 3.31 14.00
CA GLN A 363 -12.53 3.92 14.79
C GLN A 363 -12.05 5.28 15.31
N ASP A 364 -12.95 6.26 15.34
CA ASP A 364 -12.73 7.60 15.88
C ASP A 364 -13.90 7.99 16.78
N GLY A 365 -13.62 8.24 18.06
CA GLY A 365 -14.56 8.86 18.98
C GLY A 365 -14.15 10.30 19.23
N SER A 366 -15.06 11.24 19.03
CA SER A 366 -14.74 12.66 19.09
C SER A 366 -15.72 13.46 19.95
N ILE A 367 -15.24 14.59 20.46
CA ILE A 367 -16.07 15.65 21.03
C ILE A 367 -15.60 16.95 20.40
N THR A 368 -16.50 17.63 19.69
CA THR A 368 -16.22 18.89 18.98
C THR A 368 -17.05 20.01 19.58
N TYR A 369 -16.43 21.08 20.03
CA TYR A 369 -17.10 22.37 20.22
C TYR A 369 -17.02 23.16 18.91
N LEU A 370 -18.17 23.53 18.36
CA LEU A 370 -18.30 24.30 17.13
C LEU A 370 -19.07 25.58 17.45
N ARG A 371 -18.52 26.73 17.09
CA ARG A 371 -19.21 28.02 17.14
C ARG A 371 -19.19 28.64 15.77
N GLU A 372 -20.37 28.84 15.19
CA GLU A 372 -20.51 29.46 13.88
C GLU A 372 -21.29 30.76 14.01
N THR A 373 -20.76 31.82 13.41
CA THR A 373 -21.51 33.05 13.16
C THR A 373 -21.79 33.14 11.68
N TYR A 374 -23.05 33.33 11.30
CA TYR A 374 -23.46 33.35 9.91
C TYR A 374 -24.53 34.42 9.65
N ASP A 375 -24.45 35.04 8.48
CA ASP A 375 -25.52 35.86 7.93
C ASP A 375 -26.29 35.03 6.89
N GLN A 376 -27.60 34.89 7.09
CA GLN A 376 -28.49 34.20 6.16
C GLN A 376 -29.41 35.19 5.43
N GLY A 377 -28.84 36.32 5.00
CA GLY A 377 -29.52 37.39 4.27
C GLY A 377 -30.63 38.04 5.08
N SER A 378 -30.32 38.25 6.37
CA SER A 378 -31.15 38.98 7.32
C SER A 378 -30.33 40.13 7.90
N LEU A 379 -30.97 41.23 8.34
CA LEU A 379 -30.25 42.38 8.92
C LEU A 379 -29.40 42.05 10.17
N ASN A 380 -29.52 40.85 10.75
CA ASN A 380 -28.82 40.42 11.95
C ASN A 380 -28.01 39.12 11.69
N THR A 381 -26.77 39.10 12.17
CA THR A 381 -25.95 37.88 12.24
C THR A 381 -26.49 36.93 13.31
N ASN A 382 -26.57 35.63 12.98
CA ASN A 382 -26.89 34.59 13.96
C ASN A 382 -25.60 33.91 14.43
N THR A 383 -25.53 33.56 15.71
CA THR A 383 -24.44 32.75 16.26
C THR A 383 -25.02 31.51 16.90
N THR A 384 -24.52 30.34 16.49
CA THR A 384 -24.89 29.04 17.07
C THR A 384 -23.63 28.36 17.62
N SER A 385 -23.70 27.90 18.87
CA SER A 385 -22.67 27.10 19.53
C SER A 385 -23.18 25.68 19.78
N LEU A 386 -22.39 24.68 19.40
CA LEU A 386 -22.72 23.27 19.54
C LEU A 386 -21.56 22.51 20.20
N VAL A 387 -21.86 21.73 21.23
CA VAL A 387 -21.00 20.61 21.65
C VAL A 387 -21.50 19.33 20.99
N LEU A 388 -20.62 18.67 20.24
CA LEU A 388 -20.94 17.58 19.33
C LEU A 388 -20.09 16.35 19.65
N PRO A 389 -20.58 15.44 20.51
CA PRO A 389 -20.06 14.08 20.55
C PRO A 389 -20.27 13.40 19.19
N GLY A 390 -19.21 12.79 18.68
CA GLY A 390 -19.17 12.12 17.39
C GLY A 390 -18.55 10.73 17.48
N TYR A 391 -18.92 9.89 16.52
CA TYR A 391 -18.29 8.60 16.30
C TYR A 391 -18.19 8.32 14.80
N SER A 392 -17.01 7.93 14.34
CA SER A 392 -16.81 7.50 12.96
C SER A 392 -16.09 6.17 12.85
N VAL A 393 -16.39 5.46 11.77
CA VAL A 393 -15.74 4.21 11.40
C VAL A 393 -15.29 4.33 9.95
N THR A 394 -14.00 4.12 9.72
CA THR A 394 -13.35 4.33 8.42
C THR A 394 -12.64 3.07 7.97
N TYR A 395 -12.87 2.65 6.73
CA TYR A 395 -12.05 1.67 6.00
C TYR A 395 -11.33 2.40 4.88
N ARG A 396 -10.01 2.27 4.84
CA ARG A 396 -9.18 2.88 3.80
C ARG A 396 -8.10 1.91 3.37
N ASN A 397 -8.04 1.64 2.07
CA ASN A 397 -6.98 0.86 1.45
C ASN A 397 -6.68 1.45 0.07
N LYS A 398 -5.41 1.69 -0.27
CA LYS A 398 -5.02 2.23 -1.58
C LYS A 398 -3.66 1.70 -2.01
N ASP A 399 -3.46 1.59 -3.33
CA ASP A 399 -2.15 1.35 -3.91
C ASP A 399 -1.41 2.66 -4.24
N GLY A 400 -0.11 2.73 -3.93
CA GLY A 400 0.70 3.92 -4.25
C GLY A 400 0.32 5.22 -3.53
N GLU A 401 1.05 6.28 -3.86
CA GLU A 401 0.89 7.60 -3.23
C GLU A 401 0.24 8.65 -4.15
N LEU A 402 0.67 8.74 -5.42
CA LEU A 402 0.28 9.84 -6.33
C LEU A 402 -0.72 9.45 -7.45
N ASP A 403 -0.55 8.29 -8.09
CA ASP A 403 -1.50 7.72 -9.06
C ASP A 403 -1.90 6.33 -8.55
N PHE A 404 -3.09 6.26 -7.95
CA PHE A 404 -3.66 5.01 -7.45
C PHE A 404 -4.55 4.39 -8.53
N ASN A 405 -4.26 3.12 -8.81
CA ASN A 405 -5.01 2.29 -9.74
C ASN A 405 -6.13 1.52 -9.03
N ASN A 406 -5.97 1.25 -7.75
CA ASN A 406 -6.94 0.54 -6.91
C ASN A 406 -6.99 1.17 -5.52
N GLY A 407 -8.19 1.59 -5.13
CA GLY A 407 -8.40 2.22 -3.83
C GLY A 407 -9.83 2.05 -3.37
N VAL A 408 -10.00 1.87 -2.07
CA VAL A 408 -11.31 1.84 -1.42
C VAL A 408 -11.26 2.76 -0.21
N TYR A 409 -12.21 3.67 -0.14
CA TYR A 409 -12.49 4.51 1.01
C TYR A 409 -13.96 4.34 1.36
N PHE A 410 -14.25 4.12 2.64
CA PHE A 410 -15.60 4.08 3.15
C PHE A 410 -15.62 4.63 4.56
N GLN A 411 -16.52 5.56 4.85
CA GLN A 411 -16.67 6.17 6.15
C GLN A 411 -18.15 6.26 6.53
N VAL A 412 -18.42 5.99 7.81
CA VAL A 412 -19.69 6.31 8.44
C VAL A 412 -19.41 7.24 9.61
N LEU A 413 -20.07 8.38 9.67
CA LEU A 413 -19.96 9.38 10.73
C LEU A 413 -21.34 9.63 11.34
N GLY A 414 -21.40 9.64 12.67
CA GLY A 414 -22.56 10.11 13.43
C GLY A 414 -22.14 11.20 14.41
N GLN A 415 -22.95 12.25 14.54
CA GLN A 415 -22.76 13.34 15.50
C GLN A 415 -24.10 13.71 16.14
N VAL A 416 -24.07 14.11 17.41
CA VAL A 416 -25.26 14.53 18.15
C VAL A 416 -24.98 15.80 18.95
N GLY A 417 -26.00 16.62 19.19
CA GLY A 417 -25.95 17.82 20.04
C GLY A 417 -27.23 17.93 20.87
N ARG A 418 -27.15 18.53 22.05
CA ARG A 418 -28.29 18.63 22.98
C ARG A 418 -28.33 20.00 23.65
N GLU A 419 -29.51 20.62 23.62
CA GLU A 419 -29.80 22.01 24.03
C GLU A 419 -29.49 22.35 25.51
N ASN A 420 -29.17 21.35 26.33
CA ASN A 420 -28.81 21.50 27.75
C ASN A 420 -27.48 20.82 28.11
N ALA A 421 -26.69 20.48 27.11
CA ALA A 421 -25.38 19.84 27.26
C ALA A 421 -24.30 20.59 26.48
N GLY A 422 -24.39 21.93 26.45
CA GLY A 422 -23.44 22.82 25.78
C GLY A 422 -23.76 23.14 24.32
N SER A 423 -24.84 22.59 23.75
CA SER A 423 -25.34 22.99 22.43
C SER A 423 -26.52 23.95 22.55
N ASP A 424 -26.73 24.82 21.56
CA ASP A 424 -27.89 25.73 21.49
C ASP A 424 -29.14 25.05 20.92
N ILE A 425 -28.99 23.90 20.25
CA ILE A 425 -30.09 23.10 19.67
C ILE A 425 -29.92 21.61 19.93
N ASN A 426 -31.03 20.88 19.83
CA ASN A 426 -31.00 19.43 19.72
C ASN A 426 -30.73 19.06 18.26
N PHE A 427 -29.65 18.30 18.03
CA PHE A 427 -29.10 18.04 16.70
C PHE A 427 -28.67 16.58 16.60
N ALA A 428 -28.85 15.97 15.44
CA ALA A 428 -28.26 14.69 15.08
C ALA A 428 -27.94 14.71 13.59
N LYS A 429 -26.72 14.31 13.23
CA LYS A 429 -26.24 14.19 11.85
C LYS A 429 -25.64 12.81 11.63
N ALA A 430 -25.96 12.22 10.49
CA ALA A 430 -25.35 11.00 10.01
C ALA A 430 -24.87 11.21 8.57
N VAL A 431 -23.67 10.74 8.27
CA VAL A 431 -23.06 10.80 6.94
C VAL A 431 -22.46 9.43 6.61
N VAL A 432 -22.66 8.99 5.37
CA VAL A 432 -22.02 7.80 4.81
C VAL A 432 -21.35 8.20 3.51
N GLU A 433 -20.05 7.97 3.42
CA GLU A 433 -19.23 8.28 2.26
C GLU A 433 -18.56 7.02 1.73
N GLY A 434 -18.47 6.89 0.41
CA GLY A 434 -17.83 5.77 -0.24
C GLY A 434 -17.12 6.18 -1.53
N MET A 435 -15.92 5.64 -1.73
CA MET A 435 -15.18 5.76 -2.98
C MET A 435 -14.50 4.43 -3.32
N LEU A 436 -14.62 4.01 -4.57
CA LEU A 436 -13.98 2.82 -5.12
C LEU A 436 -13.30 3.20 -6.43
N ILE A 437 -12.00 2.93 -6.51
CA ILE A 437 -11.19 3.02 -7.72
C ILE A 437 -10.71 1.61 -8.03
N THR A 438 -10.88 1.19 -9.27
CA THR A 438 -10.37 -0.09 -9.76
C THR A 438 -9.88 0.03 -11.19
N THR A 439 -8.78 -0.63 -11.52
CA THR A 439 -8.19 -0.58 -12.86
C THR A 439 -7.96 -1.99 -13.40
N PHE A 440 -8.54 -2.29 -14.56
CA PHE A 440 -8.37 -3.57 -15.26
C PHE A 440 -7.33 -3.44 -16.38
N ASN A 441 -6.45 -4.44 -16.46
CA ASN A 441 -5.36 -4.52 -17.44
C ASN A 441 -4.47 -3.27 -17.53
N ASN A 442 -4.36 -2.50 -16.42
CA ASN A 442 -3.65 -1.22 -16.35
C ASN A 442 -4.14 -0.17 -17.38
N VAL A 443 -5.35 -0.34 -17.95
CA VAL A 443 -5.85 0.48 -19.05
C VAL A 443 -7.25 1.02 -18.76
N HIS A 444 -8.13 0.19 -18.23
CA HIS A 444 -9.54 0.53 -18.00
C HIS A 444 -9.76 0.87 -16.53
N ARG A 445 -9.87 2.15 -16.21
CA ARG A 445 -10.04 2.63 -14.84
C ARG A 445 -11.49 3.04 -14.61
N PHE A 446 -12.04 2.61 -13.49
CA PHE A 446 -13.37 2.98 -13.03
C PHE A 446 -13.28 3.64 -11.66
N THR A 447 -14.01 4.73 -11.49
CA THR A 447 -14.15 5.45 -10.23
C THR A 447 -15.63 5.53 -9.88
N PHE A 448 -15.97 5.09 -8.69
CA PHE A 448 -17.30 5.20 -8.12
C PHE A 448 -17.18 6.05 -6.85
N ARG A 449 -18.01 7.08 -6.71
CA ARG A 449 -18.10 7.91 -5.50
C ARG A 449 -19.57 8.03 -5.09
N GLY A 450 -19.84 8.05 -3.80
CA GLY A 450 -21.17 8.37 -3.30
C GLY A 450 -21.16 8.91 -1.87
N GLU A 451 -22.13 9.76 -1.58
CA GLU A 451 -22.33 10.37 -0.27
C GLU A 451 -23.83 10.40 0.08
N LEU A 452 -24.15 9.99 1.29
CA LEU A 452 -25.50 10.04 1.87
C LEU A 452 -25.46 10.81 3.17
N GLY A 453 -26.41 11.71 3.38
CA GLY A 453 -26.46 12.55 4.57
C GLY A 453 -27.87 12.72 5.10
N ALA A 454 -28.02 12.77 6.42
CA ALA A 454 -29.27 13.13 7.07
C ALA A 454 -29.03 13.94 8.35
N ILE A 455 -29.81 15.01 8.54
CA ILE A 455 -29.83 15.85 9.72
C ILE A 455 -31.23 15.86 10.32
N ARG A 456 -31.29 15.71 11.63
CA ARG A 456 -32.48 15.94 12.44
C ARG A 456 -32.15 17.00 13.48
N ALA A 457 -32.90 18.10 13.47
CA ALA A 457 -32.80 19.16 14.46
C ALA A 457 -34.18 19.60 14.94
N ASN A 458 -34.28 20.08 16.19
CA ASN A 458 -35.51 20.68 16.69
C ASN A 458 -35.81 22.04 16.02
N ARG A 459 -34.77 22.78 15.66
CA ARG A 459 -34.85 24.04 14.90
C ARG A 459 -33.81 24.01 13.78
N PHE A 460 -34.25 23.73 12.55
CA PHE A 460 -33.32 23.62 11.40
C PHE A 460 -32.74 24.98 10.97
N ALA A 461 -33.48 26.08 11.17
CA ALA A 461 -33.01 27.43 10.87
C ALA A 461 -31.77 27.83 11.70
N ASP A 462 -31.64 27.26 12.91
CA ASP A 462 -30.52 27.49 13.82
C ASP A 462 -29.35 26.53 13.55
N VAL A 463 -29.53 25.54 12.65
CA VAL A 463 -28.44 24.63 12.27
C VAL A 463 -27.39 25.44 11.51
N PRO A 464 -26.14 25.46 11.99
CA PRO A 464 -25.04 26.18 11.35
C PRO A 464 -24.90 25.79 9.87
N THR A 465 -24.58 26.75 9.01
CA THR A 465 -24.53 26.52 7.55
C THR A 465 -23.42 25.54 7.16
N SER A 466 -22.30 25.53 7.91
CA SER A 466 -21.22 24.55 7.72
C SER A 466 -21.67 23.10 7.94
N LEU A 467 -22.74 22.88 8.72
CA LEU A 467 -23.25 21.55 9.01
C LEU A 467 -24.37 21.09 8.08
N ARG A 468 -25.02 22.00 7.35
CA ARG A 468 -26.09 21.67 6.38
C ARG A 468 -25.51 20.98 5.14
N PHE A 469 -26.39 20.33 4.38
CA PHE A 469 -25.97 19.65 3.16
C PHE A 469 -26.18 20.49 1.91
N TYR A 470 -25.21 20.41 1.01
CA TYR A 470 -25.21 21.07 -0.30
C TYR A 470 -24.63 20.09 -1.32
N ALA A 471 -25.13 20.15 -2.55
CA ALA A 471 -24.55 19.44 -3.70
C ALA A 471 -24.16 20.43 -4.80
N GLY A 472 -23.42 19.97 -5.81
CA GLY A 472 -22.87 20.80 -6.89
C GLY A 472 -21.39 21.14 -6.69
N GLY A 473 -20.68 21.36 -7.79
CA GLY A 473 -19.22 21.50 -7.84
C GLY A 473 -18.48 20.20 -8.18
N ASP A 474 -17.16 20.31 -8.32
CA ASP A 474 -16.29 19.28 -8.91
C ASP A 474 -16.33 17.90 -8.20
N GLN A 475 -16.50 17.90 -6.88
CA GLN A 475 -16.53 16.70 -6.04
C GLN A 475 -17.94 16.24 -5.66
N SER A 476 -18.97 16.84 -6.24
CA SER A 476 -20.37 16.48 -5.98
C SER A 476 -21.07 16.11 -7.30
N VAL A 477 -21.72 17.08 -7.95
CA VAL A 477 -22.39 16.94 -9.23
C VAL A 477 -21.77 17.96 -10.19
N ARG A 478 -20.91 17.50 -11.09
CA ARG A 478 -20.27 18.37 -12.08
C ARG A 478 -21.33 18.98 -12.99
N GLY A 479 -21.05 20.14 -13.56
CA GLY A 479 -21.97 20.94 -14.38
C GLY A 479 -22.70 22.01 -13.58
N PHE A 480 -22.67 21.92 -12.25
CA PHE A 480 -23.28 22.86 -11.31
C PHE A 480 -22.21 23.57 -10.51
N ASP A 481 -22.48 24.82 -10.14
CA ASP A 481 -21.60 25.61 -9.27
C ASP A 481 -21.46 24.97 -7.88
N PHE A 482 -20.37 25.31 -7.21
CA PHE A 482 -20.07 24.84 -5.87
C PHE A 482 -21.24 25.13 -4.91
N ARG A 483 -21.78 24.06 -4.29
CA ARG A 483 -22.90 24.12 -3.32
C ARG A 483 -24.22 24.72 -3.83
N ASP A 484 -24.43 24.77 -5.15
CA ASP A 484 -25.63 25.38 -5.72
C ASP A 484 -26.89 24.51 -5.62
N ILE A 485 -26.75 23.18 -5.60
CA ILE A 485 -27.87 22.24 -5.51
C ILE A 485 -28.28 22.09 -4.04
N SER A 486 -29.25 22.88 -3.61
CA SER A 486 -29.88 22.79 -2.28
C SER A 486 -31.25 23.49 -2.27
N PRO A 487 -32.06 23.38 -1.19
CA PRO A 487 -33.24 24.23 -1.04
C PRO A 487 -32.87 25.71 -1.14
N LYS A 488 -33.67 26.50 -1.86
CA LYS A 488 -33.48 27.94 -2.02
C LYS A 488 -34.54 28.72 -1.24
N ALA A 489 -34.19 29.89 -0.72
CA ALA A 489 -35.12 30.81 -0.07
C ALA A 489 -34.89 32.24 -0.55
N GLU A 490 -35.94 33.06 -0.54
CA GLU A 490 -35.82 34.50 -0.77
C GLU A 490 -35.16 35.14 0.46
N VAL A 491 -34.05 35.84 0.22
CA VAL A 491 -33.28 36.55 1.23
C VAL A 491 -33.00 37.97 0.79
N ILE A 492 -32.83 38.87 1.76
CA ILE A 492 -32.53 40.28 1.48
C ILE A 492 -31.01 40.40 1.37
N ASN A 493 -30.52 40.86 0.23
CA ASN A 493 -29.11 41.19 0.08
C ASN A 493 -28.76 42.32 1.07
N PRO A 494 -27.82 42.12 2.01
CA PRO A 494 -27.51 43.12 3.04
C PRO A 494 -26.82 44.36 2.48
N GLU A 495 -26.16 44.27 1.33
CA GLU A 495 -25.49 45.39 0.66
C GLU A 495 -26.43 46.21 -0.22
N THR A 496 -27.36 45.56 -0.93
CA THR A 496 -28.24 46.22 -1.91
C THR A 496 -29.68 46.42 -1.43
N GLY A 497 -30.12 45.68 -0.41
CA GLY A 497 -31.49 45.69 0.10
C GLY A 497 -32.51 44.98 -0.80
N GLU A 498 -32.08 44.33 -1.89
CA GLU A 498 -32.96 43.63 -2.84
C GLU A 498 -33.26 42.18 -2.41
N LEU A 499 -34.43 41.67 -2.80
CA LEU A 499 -34.78 40.26 -2.62
C LEU A 499 -34.08 39.40 -3.67
N LYS A 500 -33.36 38.38 -3.23
CA LYS A 500 -32.69 37.40 -4.09
C LYS A 500 -32.96 35.98 -3.60
N THR A 501 -33.13 35.04 -4.52
CA THR A 501 -33.32 33.62 -4.19
C THR A 501 -31.96 32.95 -4.03
N GLU A 502 -31.66 32.44 -2.84
CA GLU A 502 -30.34 31.94 -2.46
C GLU A 502 -30.38 30.54 -1.85
N SER A 503 -29.32 29.76 -2.06
CA SER A 503 -29.16 28.37 -1.60
C SER A 503 -28.90 28.29 -0.10
N ILE A 504 -29.82 27.68 0.67
CA ILE A 504 -29.82 27.68 2.14
C ILE A 504 -29.44 26.34 2.78
N GLY A 505 -29.15 25.31 1.98
CA GLY A 505 -28.75 23.99 2.47
C GLY A 505 -29.93 23.12 2.92
N GLY A 506 -29.75 21.80 2.82
CA GLY A 506 -30.77 20.79 3.08
C GLY A 506 -30.51 19.93 4.33
N LYS A 507 -31.54 19.19 4.73
CA LYS A 507 -31.51 18.16 5.78
C LYS A 507 -30.98 16.83 5.28
N TYR A 508 -31.20 16.53 4.00
CA TYR A 508 -30.80 15.26 3.38
C TYR A 508 -29.85 15.53 2.23
N LEU A 509 -28.92 14.60 2.02
CA LEU A 509 -27.98 14.59 0.90
C LEU A 509 -27.99 13.23 0.24
N PHE A 510 -27.96 13.23 -1.09
CA PHE A 510 -27.58 12.10 -1.91
C PHE A 510 -26.67 12.61 -3.01
N THR A 511 -25.48 12.05 -3.16
CA THR A 511 -24.65 12.22 -4.35
C THR A 511 -24.09 10.87 -4.79
N SER A 512 -23.92 10.69 -6.09
CA SER A 512 -23.34 9.51 -6.70
C SER A 512 -22.65 9.90 -7.99
N SER A 513 -21.49 9.31 -8.25
CA SER A 513 -20.70 9.57 -9.45
C SER A 513 -20.09 8.26 -9.94
N VAL A 514 -20.18 8.04 -11.25
CA VAL A 514 -19.49 6.96 -11.95
C VAL A 514 -18.65 7.58 -13.05
N GLU A 515 -17.36 7.29 -13.04
CA GLU A 515 -16.43 7.72 -14.07
C GLU A 515 -15.66 6.53 -14.63
N TYR A 516 -15.57 6.49 -15.96
CA TYR A 516 -14.73 5.57 -16.70
C TYR A 516 -13.61 6.36 -17.38
N ALA A 517 -12.37 5.92 -17.18
CA ALA A 517 -11.19 6.50 -17.80
C ALA A 517 -10.37 5.43 -18.54
N TYR A 518 -10.07 5.67 -19.81
CA TYR A 518 -9.31 4.79 -20.68
C TYR A 518 -7.93 5.37 -20.96
N ARG A 519 -6.87 4.60 -20.65
CA ARG A 519 -5.48 5.01 -20.89
C ARG A 519 -5.13 4.95 -22.37
N ILE A 520 -4.98 6.11 -23.01
CA ILE A 520 -4.60 6.25 -24.43
C ILE A 520 -3.08 6.35 -24.63
N ALA A 521 -2.35 6.78 -23.60
CA ALA A 521 -0.89 6.82 -23.55
C ALA A 521 -0.45 6.75 -22.08
N ASP A 522 0.84 6.52 -21.82
CA ASP A 522 1.35 6.25 -20.46
C ASP A 522 0.90 7.23 -19.38
N LYS A 523 0.74 8.52 -19.74
CA LYS A 523 0.34 9.61 -18.83
C LYS A 523 -1.00 10.27 -19.18
N TRP A 524 -1.76 9.69 -20.11
CA TRP A 524 -2.98 10.30 -20.62
C TRP A 524 -4.15 9.31 -20.59
N ARG A 525 -5.27 9.76 -20.02
CA ARG A 525 -6.54 9.04 -20.06
C ARG A 525 -7.62 9.93 -20.66
N ILE A 526 -8.49 9.35 -21.47
CA ILE A 526 -9.77 9.97 -21.83
C ILE A 526 -10.82 9.43 -20.87
N ALA A 527 -11.72 10.28 -20.40
CA ALA A 527 -12.70 9.93 -19.40
C ALA A 527 -14.11 10.29 -19.86
N ALA A 528 -15.10 9.61 -19.30
CA ALA A 528 -16.50 9.99 -19.36
C ALA A 528 -17.13 9.68 -18.01
N PHE A 529 -18.06 10.52 -17.58
CA PHE A 529 -18.72 10.35 -16.29
C PHE A 529 -20.22 10.60 -16.36
N VAL A 530 -20.90 10.12 -15.33
CA VAL A 530 -22.26 10.47 -14.97
C VAL A 530 -22.31 10.75 -13.46
N ASP A 531 -22.88 11.90 -13.10
CA ASP A 531 -23.14 12.26 -11.71
C ASP A 531 -24.66 12.36 -11.49
N ALA A 532 -25.08 12.10 -10.26
CA ALA A 532 -26.45 12.27 -9.80
C ALA A 532 -26.41 12.80 -8.36
N GLY A 533 -27.25 13.77 -8.02
CA GLY A 533 -27.33 14.25 -6.66
C GLY A 533 -28.47 15.20 -6.36
N THR A 534 -28.71 15.40 -5.07
CA THR A 534 -29.68 16.36 -4.54
C THR A 534 -29.34 16.67 -3.08
N ALA A 535 -29.60 17.91 -2.65
CA ALA A 535 -29.70 18.26 -1.24
C ALA A 535 -31.09 18.84 -0.99
N SER A 536 -31.78 18.38 0.05
CA SER A 536 -33.22 18.63 0.19
C SER A 536 -33.70 18.65 1.64
N ASN A 537 -34.92 19.13 1.85
CA ASN A 537 -35.62 19.05 3.15
C ASN A 537 -36.56 17.84 3.26
N THR A 538 -36.76 17.10 2.16
CA THR A 538 -37.62 15.92 2.07
C THR A 538 -36.90 14.76 1.38
N THR A 539 -37.28 13.52 1.68
CA THR A 539 -36.60 12.32 1.15
C THR A 539 -36.99 11.96 -0.27
N ASP A 540 -38.03 12.57 -0.82
CA ASP A 540 -38.62 12.33 -2.15
C ASP A 540 -38.21 13.40 -3.18
N ALA A 541 -37.15 14.17 -2.89
CA ALA A 541 -36.68 15.23 -3.76
C ALA A 541 -36.22 14.73 -5.14
N GLN A 542 -36.45 15.55 -6.16
CA GLN A 542 -35.99 15.25 -7.51
C GLN A 542 -34.46 15.30 -7.57
N LEU A 543 -33.89 14.34 -8.31
CA LEU A 543 -32.46 14.24 -8.54
C LEU A 543 -32.05 15.15 -9.69
N THR A 544 -30.91 15.81 -9.49
CA THR A 544 -30.17 16.52 -10.52
C THR A 544 -29.12 15.57 -11.09
N TYR A 545 -28.93 15.58 -12.39
CA TYR A 545 -27.98 14.68 -13.07
C TYR A 545 -27.00 15.47 -13.92
N SER A 546 -25.82 14.92 -14.16
CA SER A 546 -24.93 15.44 -15.19
C SER A 546 -24.15 14.36 -15.88
N VAL A 547 -23.73 14.65 -17.10
CA VAL A 547 -22.85 13.77 -17.88
C VAL A 547 -21.81 14.61 -18.59
N GLY A 548 -20.64 14.02 -18.83
CA GLY A 548 -19.61 14.76 -19.53
C GLY A 548 -18.41 13.92 -19.94
N PRO A 549 -17.73 14.30 -21.03
CA PRO A 549 -16.38 13.82 -21.31
C PRO A 549 -15.33 14.53 -20.44
N GLY A 550 -14.17 13.90 -20.29
CA GLY A 550 -13.01 14.48 -19.65
C GLY A 550 -11.69 13.94 -20.18
N VAL A 551 -10.60 14.55 -19.74
CA VAL A 551 -9.22 14.15 -20.03
C VAL A 551 -8.43 14.20 -18.73
N HIS A 552 -7.65 13.16 -18.47
CA HIS A 552 -6.69 13.14 -17.37
C HIS A 552 -5.27 13.18 -17.92
N TRP A 553 -4.47 14.03 -17.32
CA TRP A 553 -3.03 14.09 -17.55
C TRP A 553 -2.30 13.85 -16.23
N LEU A 554 -1.54 12.76 -16.16
CA LEU A 554 -0.68 12.48 -15.03
C LEU A 554 0.61 13.30 -15.18
N SER A 555 0.61 14.50 -14.61
CA SER A 555 1.78 15.39 -14.62
C SER A 555 2.81 14.94 -13.57
N PRO A 556 4.08 15.38 -13.69
CA PRO A 556 5.10 15.10 -12.68
C PRO A 556 4.77 15.61 -11.27
N ILE A 557 3.86 16.58 -11.15
CA ILE A 557 3.49 17.24 -9.90
C ILE A 557 2.09 16.81 -9.38
N GLY A 558 1.45 15.85 -10.05
CA GLY A 558 0.12 15.33 -9.68
C GLY A 558 -0.85 15.22 -10.87
N PRO A 559 -1.98 14.53 -10.71
CA PRO A 559 -2.96 14.39 -11.78
C PRO A 559 -3.70 15.72 -12.04
N VAL A 560 -3.85 16.04 -13.32
CA VAL A 560 -4.67 17.13 -13.84
C VAL A 560 -5.86 16.51 -14.55
N ARG A 561 -7.08 16.90 -14.18
CA ARG A 561 -8.32 16.37 -14.75
C ARG A 561 -9.15 17.51 -15.28
N VAL A 562 -9.59 17.40 -16.52
CA VAL A 562 -10.40 18.40 -17.21
C VAL A 562 -11.69 17.76 -17.65
N TYR A 563 -12.82 18.40 -17.39
CA TYR A 563 -14.13 17.90 -17.80
C TYR A 563 -14.97 19.00 -18.43
N ILE A 564 -15.83 18.59 -19.37
CA ILE A 564 -16.96 19.39 -19.83
C ILE A 564 -18.21 18.66 -19.40
N ALA A 565 -19.01 19.29 -18.57
CA ALA A 565 -20.19 18.70 -17.96
C ALA A 565 -21.45 19.37 -18.50
N ARG A 566 -22.47 18.57 -18.80
CA ARG A 566 -23.83 19.07 -19.02
C ARG A 566 -24.71 18.61 -17.88
N GLY A 567 -25.20 19.57 -17.11
CA GLY A 567 -26.11 19.39 -16.00
C GLY A 567 -27.58 19.47 -16.43
N PHE A 568 -28.41 18.67 -15.78
CA PHE A 568 -29.85 18.60 -15.94
C PHE A 568 -30.50 18.66 -14.55
N ALA A 569 -31.05 19.82 -14.22
CA ALA A 569 -31.87 20.03 -13.03
C ALA A 569 -33.35 20.20 -13.42
N PRO A 570 -34.29 20.05 -12.47
CA PRO A 570 -35.72 20.21 -12.73
C PRO A 570 -36.10 21.57 -13.33
N ASP A 571 -35.36 22.62 -12.99
CA ASP A 571 -35.60 24.01 -13.31
C ASP A 571 -34.67 24.55 -14.40
N GLU A 572 -33.48 23.97 -14.58
CA GLU A 572 -32.50 24.47 -15.54
C GLU A 572 -31.54 23.39 -16.07
N ASN A 573 -31.06 23.58 -17.30
CA ASN A 573 -29.94 22.82 -17.84
C ASN A 573 -28.75 23.76 -18.03
N GLN A 574 -27.57 23.34 -17.58
CA GLN A 574 -26.37 24.18 -17.63
C GLN A 574 -25.14 23.41 -18.11
N TRP A 575 -24.15 24.16 -18.57
CA TRP A 575 -22.85 23.64 -18.98
C TRP A 575 -21.79 24.11 -17.99
N GLY A 576 -21.00 23.17 -17.48
CA GLY A 576 -19.86 23.45 -16.63
C GLY A 576 -18.56 23.01 -17.30
N PHE A 577 -17.53 23.85 -17.20
CA PHE A 577 -16.15 23.44 -17.42
C PHE A 577 -15.55 23.16 -16.05
N HIS A 578 -14.78 22.08 -15.90
CA HIS A 578 -14.14 21.71 -14.63
C HIS A 578 -12.66 21.41 -14.85
N LEU A 579 -11.82 21.94 -13.97
CA LEU A 579 -10.39 21.69 -13.93
C LEU A 579 -10.04 21.29 -12.51
N LEU A 580 -9.43 20.12 -12.33
CA LEU A 580 -8.95 19.66 -11.03
C LEU A 580 -7.46 19.39 -11.12
N ILE A 581 -6.71 19.94 -10.18
CA ILE A 581 -5.29 19.66 -10.02
C ILE A 581 -5.08 19.10 -8.60
N GLY A 582 -4.46 17.92 -8.52
CA GLY A 582 -4.19 17.23 -7.27
C GLY A 582 -4.92 15.88 -7.15
N PRO A 583 -4.58 15.10 -6.10
CA PRO A 583 -5.06 13.73 -5.92
C PRO A 583 -6.59 13.64 -5.81
N GLU A 584 -7.13 12.45 -6.07
CA GLU A 584 -8.56 12.15 -5.94
C GLU A 584 -9.01 11.66 -4.55
N ILE A 585 -8.06 11.25 -3.69
CA ILE A 585 -8.26 10.68 -2.34
C ILE A 585 -7.33 11.40 -1.36
#